data_AF-E4Y1U1-F1
#
_entry.id   AF-E4Y1U1-F1
#
_cell.length_a   1.000
_cell.length_b   1.000
_cell.length_c   1.000
_cell.angle_alpha   90.00
_cell.angle_beta   90.00
_cell.angle_gamma   90.00
#
_symmetry.space_group_name_H-M   'P 1'
#
loop_
_entity.id
_entity.type
_entity.pdbx_description
1 polymer ?
#
loop_
_entity_poly.entity_id
_entity_poly.type
_entity_poly.pdbx_seq_one_letter_code
_entity_poly.pdbx_strand_id
1 'polypeptide(L)'
;MIVSGLSRRAFKHLAALETLIGKANVSAGKSTLDLHSHDESYHRTRAPDAVVFPTSTAQVADVAKYCYEHQLPIIPFGLGSGFEGGITAPTGGVSVSMAKMNSV
;
A
#
# COMPACT_ATOMS: atom_id res chain seq x y z
N MET A 1 13.51 -13.81 -17.13
CA MET A 1 14.29 -14.22 -15.94
C MET A 1 14.25 -13.06 -14.95
N ILE A 2 13.29 -13.09 -14.04
CA ILE A 2 12.94 -11.95 -13.16
C ILE A 2 13.84 -12.02 -11.93
N VAL A 3 14.82 -11.13 -11.82
CA VAL A 3 15.57 -10.93 -10.57
C VAL A 3 14.76 -10.01 -9.65
N SER A 4 13.74 -10.55 -8.98
CA SER A 4 13.11 -9.93 -7.81
C SER A 4 13.72 -10.48 -6.52
N GLY A 5 15.05 -10.46 -6.47
CA GLY A 5 15.86 -10.91 -5.32
C GLY A 5 16.39 -9.78 -4.46
N LEU A 6 15.81 -8.57 -4.52
CA LEU A 6 16.16 -7.55 -3.54
C LEU A 6 15.54 -7.97 -2.20
N SER A 7 16.38 -8.46 -1.30
CA SER A 7 16.08 -8.64 0.12
C SER A 7 15.21 -7.47 0.60
N ARG A 8 13.90 -7.70 0.77
CA ARG A 8 13.02 -6.66 1.33
C ARG A 8 13.52 -6.44 2.74
N ARG A 9 14.13 -5.27 2.99
CA ARG A 9 14.40 -4.83 4.36
C ARG A 9 13.08 -4.90 5.12
N ALA A 10 13.14 -5.35 6.37
CA ALA A 10 11.97 -5.35 7.23
C ALA A 10 11.35 -3.95 7.25
N PHE A 11 10.07 -3.84 6.88
CA PHE A 11 9.37 -2.57 6.86
C PHE A 11 9.12 -2.11 8.30
N LYS A 12 9.97 -1.21 8.78
CA LYS A 12 10.02 -0.78 10.19
C LYS A 12 8.77 -0.08 10.72
N HIS A 13 7.86 0.34 9.84
CA HIS A 13 6.66 1.10 10.21
C HIS A 13 5.41 0.22 10.40
N LEU A 14 5.50 -1.09 10.20
CA LEU A 14 4.35 -2.00 10.22
C LEU A 14 3.58 -1.91 11.55
N ALA A 15 4.27 -2.05 12.68
CA ALA A 15 3.64 -2.04 14.01
C ALA A 15 2.93 -0.70 14.33
N ALA A 16 3.47 0.42 13.85
CA ALA A 16 2.85 1.73 14.04
C ALA A 16 1.55 1.85 13.23
N LEU A 17 1.56 1.40 11.96
CA LEU A 17 0.33 1.35 11.15
C LEU A 17 -0.72 0.42 11.77
N GLU A 18 -0.31 -0.74 12.29
CA GLU A 18 -1.20 -1.67 13.00
C GLU A 18 -1.80 -1.04 14.27
N THR A 19 -1.06 -0.17 14.95
CA THR A 19 -1.55 0.57 16.12
C THR A 19 -2.56 1.66 15.72
N LEU A 20 -2.33 2.36 14.61
CA LEU A 20 -3.19 3.44 14.13
C LEU A 20 -4.56 2.95 13.67
N ILE A 21 -4.61 1.87 12.88
CA ILE A 21 -5.84 1.43 12.21
C ILE A 21 -6.26 0.00 12.55
N GLY A 22 -5.53 -0.67 13.44
CA GLY A 22 -5.76 -2.05 13.84
C GLY A 22 -5.03 -3.06 12.95
N LYS A 23 -4.47 -4.10 13.57
CA LYS A 23 -3.71 -5.16 12.90
C LYS A 23 -4.45 -5.83 11.74
N ALA A 24 -5.77 -6.03 11.87
CA ALA A 24 -6.60 -6.65 10.83
C ALA A 24 -6.77 -5.79 9.56
N ASN A 25 -6.31 -4.53 9.61
CA ASN A 25 -6.40 -3.57 8.52
C ASN A 25 -5.02 -3.26 7.89
N VAL A 26 -3.99 -4.03 8.23
CA VAL A 26 -2.63 -3.85 7.68
C VAL A 26 -2.11 -5.20 7.18
N SER A 27 -1.47 -5.20 6.01
CA SER A 27 -0.82 -6.39 5.45
C SER A 27 0.55 -6.04 4.88
N ALA A 28 1.53 -6.88 5.19
CA ALA A 28 2.82 -6.95 4.49
C ALA A 28 3.01 -8.33 3.81
N GLY A 29 1.91 -9.08 3.64
CA GLY A 29 1.94 -10.41 3.03
C GLY A 29 2.21 -10.33 1.53
N LYS A 30 3.09 -11.19 1.01
CA LYS A 30 3.52 -11.18 -0.40
C LYS A 30 2.36 -11.11 -1.39
N SER A 31 1.32 -11.93 -1.22
CA SER A 31 0.17 -11.94 -2.13
C SER A 31 -0.58 -10.61 -2.15
N THR A 32 -0.77 -9.97 -1.00
CA THR A 32 -1.41 -8.65 -0.92
C THR A 32 -0.53 -7.57 -1.54
N LEU A 33 0.78 -7.60 -1.27
CA LEU A 33 1.72 -6.65 -1.88
C LEU A 33 1.77 -6.80 -3.40
N ASP A 34 1.74 -8.03 -3.91
CA ASP A 34 1.76 -8.31 -5.35
C ASP A 34 0.46 -7.83 -6.02
N LEU A 35 -0.71 -8.08 -5.44
CA LEU A 35 -2.01 -7.56 -5.91
C LEU A 35 -2.08 -6.03 -5.95
N HIS A 36 -1.35 -5.37 -5.06
CA HIS A 36 -1.28 -3.90 -4.97
C HIS A 36 -0.07 -3.32 -5.73
N SER A 37 0.64 -4.13 -6.52
CA SER A 37 1.84 -3.69 -7.26
C SER A 37 1.58 -3.31 -8.71
N HIS A 38 0.47 -3.77 -9.29
CA HIS A 38 0.17 -3.65 -10.71
C HIS A 38 -1.29 -3.30 -10.95
N ASP A 39 -1.53 -2.56 -12.03
CA ASP A 39 -2.84 -2.38 -12.63
C ASP A 39 -2.96 -3.22 -13.92
N GLU A 40 -3.89 -2.86 -14.81
CA GLU A 40 -4.09 -3.52 -16.12
C GLU A 40 -3.11 -3.02 -17.20
N SER A 41 -2.13 -2.20 -16.82
CA SER A 41 -1.10 -1.72 -17.74
C SER A 41 -0.01 -2.76 -18.03
N TYR A 42 0.74 -2.51 -19.11
CA TYR A 42 1.97 -3.24 -19.44
C TYR A 42 3.23 -2.61 -18.84
N HIS A 43 3.09 -1.59 -17.98
CA HIS A 43 4.22 -0.91 -17.38
C HIS A 43 4.96 -1.81 -16.39
N ARG A 44 6.22 -1.48 -16.10
CA ARG A 44 6.97 -2.18 -15.05
C ARG A 44 6.39 -1.86 -13.69
N THR A 45 6.12 -2.91 -12.92
CA THR A 45 5.44 -2.83 -11.63
C THR A 45 6.44 -2.97 -10.49
N ARG A 46 6.16 -2.29 -9.40
CA ARG A 46 6.88 -2.43 -8.13
C ARG A 46 5.89 -2.45 -6.99
N ALA A 47 6.12 -3.37 -6.05
CA ALA A 47 5.24 -3.57 -4.92
C ALA A 47 5.47 -2.52 -3.81
N PRO A 48 4.42 -2.12 -3.09
CA PRO A 48 4.58 -1.35 -1.86
C PRO A 48 5.24 -2.20 -0.76
N ASP A 49 5.62 -1.54 0.33
CA ASP A 49 6.14 -2.20 1.54
C ASP A 49 5.02 -2.68 2.47
N ALA A 50 3.89 -1.98 2.48
CA ALA A 50 2.68 -2.37 3.20
C ALA A 50 1.42 -1.94 2.45
N VAL A 51 0.32 -2.66 2.70
CA VAL A 51 -1.03 -2.29 2.29
C VAL A 51 -1.86 -2.05 3.53
N VAL A 52 -2.59 -0.94 3.55
CA VAL A 52 -3.53 -0.58 4.61
C VAL A 52 -4.96 -0.52 4.07
N PHE A 53 -5.92 -0.93 4.89
CA PHE A 53 -7.34 -1.02 4.58
C PHE A 53 -8.16 -0.20 5.58
N PRO A 54 -8.07 1.14 5.54
CA PRO A 54 -8.86 1.99 6.42
C PRO A 54 -10.35 1.73 6.25
N THR A 55 -11.12 1.92 7.33
CA THR A 55 -12.59 1.77 7.34
C THR A 55 -13.31 3.09 7.59
N SER A 56 -12.57 4.20 7.71
CA SER A 56 -13.13 5.53 7.94
C SER A 56 -12.19 6.62 7.42
N THR A 57 -12.74 7.80 7.15
CA THR A 57 -11.95 8.98 6.75
C THR A 57 -10.94 9.39 7.82
N ALA A 58 -11.25 9.19 9.10
CA ALA A 58 -10.32 9.46 10.19
C ALA A 58 -9.07 8.56 10.10
N GLN A 59 -9.25 7.27 9.84
CA GLN A 59 -8.12 6.35 9.64
C GLN A 59 -7.28 6.71 8.40
N VAL A 60 -7.91 7.17 7.31
CA VAL A 60 -7.18 7.68 6.14
C VAL A 60 -6.33 8.89 6.53
N ALA A 61 -6.89 9.84 7.27
CA ALA A 61 -6.18 11.04 7.71
C ALA A 61 -5.01 10.69 8.65
N ASP A 62 -5.20 9.77 9.60
CA ASP A 62 -4.16 9.33 10.53
C ASP A 62 -2.99 8.65 9.79
N VAL A 63 -3.30 7.75 8.84
CA VAL A 63 -2.29 7.12 7.97
C VAL A 63 -1.58 8.17 7.14
N ALA A 64 -2.30 9.11 6.51
CA ALA A 64 -1.70 10.12 5.66
C ALA A 64 -0.74 11.03 6.46
N LYS A 65 -1.16 11.45 7.66
CA LYS A 65 -0.32 12.23 8.58
C LYS A 65 0.94 11.47 8.97
N TYR A 66 0.80 10.21 9.39
CA TYR A 66 1.94 9.38 9.76
C TYR A 66 2.91 9.18 8.58
N CYS A 67 2.40 8.89 7.39
CA CYS A 67 3.22 8.75 6.18
C CYS A 67 3.96 10.06 5.84
N TYR A 68 3.30 11.22 5.99
CA TYR A 68 3.95 12.52 5.78
C TYR A 68 5.10 12.76 6.76
N GLU A 69 4.86 12.56 8.06
CA GLU A 69 5.86 12.75 9.13
C GLU A 69 7.09 11.83 8.96
N HIS A 70 6.89 10.64 8.39
CA HIS A 70 7.95 9.65 8.16
C HIS A 70 8.46 9.58 6.71
N GLN A 71 8.04 10.50 5.84
CA GLN A 71 8.43 10.57 4.44
C GLN A 71 8.16 9.26 3.66
N LEU A 72 7.04 8.61 3.97
CA LEU A 72 6.60 7.39 3.28
C LEU A 72 5.71 7.76 2.10
N PRO A 73 6.02 7.30 0.87
CA PRO A 73 5.11 7.47 -0.26
C PRO A 73 3.74 6.83 0.01
N ILE A 74 2.69 7.55 -0.37
CA ILE A 74 1.31 7.07 -0.32
C ILE A 74 0.88 6.69 -1.74
N ILE A 75 0.44 5.45 -1.92
CA ILE A 75 -0.08 4.94 -3.19
C ILE A 75 -1.59 4.71 -3.02
N PRO A 76 -2.47 5.61 -3.48
CA PRO A 76 -3.90 5.39 -3.39
C PRO A 76 -4.29 4.21 -4.28
N PHE A 77 -5.08 3.28 -3.75
CA PHE A 77 -5.52 2.09 -4.47
C PHE A 77 -7.03 1.93 -4.38
N GLY A 78 -7.69 1.98 -5.54
CA GLY A 78 -9.11 1.62 -5.69
C GLY A 78 -9.26 0.12 -5.89
N LEU A 79 -9.35 -0.30 -7.16
CA LEU A 79 -9.51 -1.69 -7.57
C LEU A 79 -8.36 -2.22 -8.46
N GLY A 80 -7.41 -1.36 -8.85
CA GLY A 80 -6.28 -1.75 -9.71
C GLY A 80 -6.61 -1.84 -11.21
N SER A 81 -7.74 -1.32 -11.68
CA SER A 81 -8.13 -1.36 -13.09
C SER A 81 -7.57 -0.20 -13.94
N GLY A 82 -6.46 0.41 -13.51
CA GLY A 82 -5.80 1.49 -14.25
C GLY A 82 -5.02 0.97 -15.46
N PHE A 83 -4.72 1.85 -16.43
CA PHE A 83 -4.00 1.46 -17.65
C PHE A 83 -2.63 2.11 -17.82
N GLU A 84 -2.26 3.04 -16.93
CA GLU A 84 -1.06 3.87 -17.07
C GLU A 84 -0.05 3.63 -15.93
N GLY A 85 -0.19 2.55 -15.16
CA GLY A 85 0.73 2.19 -14.09
C GLY A 85 0.61 3.06 -12.85
N GLY A 86 -0.54 3.72 -12.64
CA GLY A 86 -0.73 4.77 -11.62
C GLY A 86 -0.57 4.30 -10.17
N ILE A 87 -0.59 2.98 -9.95
CA ILE A 87 -0.44 2.35 -8.63
C ILE A 87 0.91 1.65 -8.42
N THR A 88 1.85 1.78 -9.36
CA THR A 88 3.20 1.24 -9.17
C THR A 88 3.89 1.97 -8.01
N ALA A 89 4.63 1.25 -7.17
CA ALA A 89 5.33 1.80 -6.01
C ALA A 89 6.85 1.81 -6.25
N PRO A 90 7.39 2.74 -7.07
CA PRO A 90 8.76 2.67 -7.56
C PRO A 90 9.82 2.67 -6.43
N THR A 91 9.49 3.34 -5.33
CA THR A 91 10.32 3.53 -4.14
C THR A 91 9.76 2.83 -2.90
N GLY A 92 8.85 1.86 -3.06
CA GLY A 92 8.11 1.27 -1.95
C GLY A 92 7.07 2.24 -1.38
N GLY A 93 6.79 2.15 -0.07
CA GLY A 93 5.81 2.96 0.62
C GLY A 93 4.54 2.20 1.01
N VAL A 94 3.45 2.94 1.21
CA VAL A 94 2.19 2.44 1.74
C VAL A 94 1.10 2.56 0.69
N SER A 95 0.57 1.41 0.25
CA SER A 95 -0.65 1.40 -0.56
C SER A 95 -1.88 1.54 0.35
N VAL A 96 -2.74 2.51 0.06
CA VAL A 96 -3.94 2.79 0.85
C VAL A 96 -5.15 2.32 0.05
N SER A 97 -5.69 1.17 0.44
CA SER A 97 -6.83 0.52 -0.22
C SER A 97 -8.15 1.07 0.26
N MET A 98 -8.97 1.56 -0.67
CA MET A 98 -10.33 2.03 -0.37
C MET A 98 -11.36 0.89 -0.28
N ALA A 99 -10.94 -0.38 -0.42
CA ALA A 99 -11.83 -1.53 -0.56
C ALA A 99 -12.82 -1.73 0.62
N LYS A 100 -12.49 -1.24 1.82
CA LYS A 100 -13.36 -1.31 3.02
C LYS A 100 -14.19 -0.04 3.28
N MET A 101 -14.02 1.02 2.49
CA MET A 101 -14.78 2.28 2.61
C MET A 101 -15.85 2.35 1.52
N ASN A 102 -16.86 1.48 1.61
CA ASN A 102 -17.84 1.23 0.53
C ASN A 102 -19.31 1.44 0.95
N SER A 103 -19.55 2.24 2.00
CA SER A 103 -20.90 2.63 2.42
C SER A 103 -21.36 3.89 1.68
N VAL A 104 -22.68 4.00 1.44
CA VAL A 104 -23.35 5.12 0.77
C VAL A 104 -24.31 5.80 1.73
#